data_AF-A0A1G9X3H6-F1
#
_entry.id   AF-A0A1G9X3H6-F1
#
_cell.length_a   1.000
_cell.length_b   1.000
_cell.length_c   1.000
_cell.angle_alpha   90.00
_cell.angle_beta   90.00
_cell.angle_gamma   90.00
#
_symmetry.space_group_name_H-M   'P 1'
#
loop_
_entity.id
_entity.type
_entity.pdbx_description
1 polymer ?
#
loop_
_entity_poly.entity_id
_entity_poly.type
_entity_poly.pdbx_seq_one_letter_code
_entity_poly.pdbx_strand_id
1 'polypeptide(L)'
;MRFLLIVALLVSSIPFFYQSSSSALSDLSAADDMAKFFEEQNWEINHTGILIHTKADRAEAEAFIEKMQGNAQKPDSIDEQYDVVPLNQNLVKVIYELTSDGWNQDVKKYLENQLSNDNFRQFFKNGQIFSCFQSNFDGKIKSNFITNKIVNYFDVKNTKVIDEEKFIVISGISDQFEQYIPMDEGKINIQFAVREGKNNKKTVTIGTPILVIEY
;
A
#
# COMPACT_ATOMS: atom_id res chain seq x y z
N MET A 1 0.97 14.68 -62.15
CA MET A 1 0.17 15.18 -61.01
C MET A 1 0.41 14.27 -59.82
N ARG A 2 1.03 14.78 -58.76
CA ARG A 2 1.37 14.05 -57.52
C ARG A 2 0.09 13.84 -56.71
N PHE A 3 -0.25 12.60 -56.36
CA PHE A 3 -1.25 12.30 -55.34
C PHE A 3 -0.51 11.88 -54.06
N LEU A 4 -0.55 12.75 -53.05
CA LEU A 4 -0.16 12.47 -51.67
C LEU A 4 -1.33 11.76 -51.00
N LEU A 5 -1.14 10.49 -50.62
CA LEU A 5 -2.06 9.76 -49.75
C LEU A 5 -1.62 9.98 -48.31
N ILE A 6 -2.36 10.84 -47.60
CA ILE A 6 -2.20 11.10 -46.17
C ILE A 6 -2.80 9.91 -45.43
N VAL A 7 -1.96 9.10 -44.80
CA VAL A 7 -2.39 8.06 -43.84
C VAL A 7 -2.67 8.76 -42.53
N ALA A 8 -3.96 8.92 -42.20
CA ALA A 8 -4.39 9.37 -40.89
C ALA A 8 -4.24 8.20 -39.90
N LEU A 9 -3.18 8.23 -39.10
CA LEU A 9 -3.03 7.38 -37.92
C LEU A 9 -4.02 7.87 -36.85
N LEU A 10 -5.19 7.23 -36.82
CA LEU A 10 -6.10 7.26 -35.67
C LEU A 10 -5.40 6.55 -34.52
N VAL A 11 -4.66 7.32 -33.70
CA VAL A 11 -4.25 6.89 -32.37
C VAL A 11 -5.52 6.88 -31.52
N SER A 12 -6.20 5.74 -31.47
CA SER A 12 -7.24 5.51 -30.48
C SER A 12 -6.55 5.49 -29.11
N SER A 13 -6.58 6.62 -28.42
CA SER A 13 -6.31 6.68 -26.99
C SER A 13 -7.42 5.91 -26.31
N ILE A 14 -7.23 4.60 -26.12
CA ILE A 14 -8.08 3.82 -25.25
C ILE A 14 -7.83 4.40 -23.86
N PRO A 15 -8.82 5.03 -23.20
CA PRO A 15 -8.69 5.31 -21.79
C PRO A 15 -8.57 3.94 -21.10
N PHE A 16 -7.40 3.67 -20.54
CA PHE A 16 -7.21 2.57 -19.60
C PHE A 16 -8.12 2.88 -18.40
N PHE A 17 -9.35 2.37 -18.46
CA PHE A 17 -10.19 2.25 -17.29
C PHE A 17 -9.53 1.20 -16.39
N TYR A 18 -8.70 1.68 -15.47
CA TYR A 18 -8.13 0.86 -14.41
C TYR A 18 -9.26 0.51 -13.44
N GLN A 19 -9.81 -0.69 -13.58
CA GLN A 19 -10.78 -1.22 -12.64
C GLN A 19 -10.14 -2.42 -11.94
N SER A 20 -9.34 -2.13 -10.90
CA SER A 20 -9.16 -3.12 -9.83
C SER A 20 -10.53 -3.26 -9.17
N SER A 21 -11.20 -4.40 -9.37
CA SER A 21 -12.52 -4.67 -8.79
C SER A 21 -12.45 -5.08 -7.31
N SER A 22 -11.32 -4.91 -6.63
CA SER A 22 -11.21 -5.27 -5.23
C SER A 22 -11.88 -4.21 -4.38
N SER A 23 -12.85 -4.64 -3.59
CA SER A 23 -13.49 -3.79 -2.58
C SER A 23 -12.49 -3.46 -1.48
N ALA A 24 -12.62 -2.32 -0.81
CA ALA A 24 -11.79 -1.99 0.35
C ALA A 24 -11.77 -3.09 1.44
N LEU A 25 -12.78 -3.96 1.48
CA LEU A 25 -12.87 -5.13 2.35
C LEU A 25 -11.97 -6.32 1.94
N SER A 26 -11.76 -6.56 0.64
CA SER A 26 -10.86 -7.62 0.16
C SER A 26 -9.38 -7.24 0.35
N ASP A 27 -9.07 -5.97 0.61
CA ASP A 27 -7.69 -5.55 0.87
C ASP A 27 -7.36 -5.57 2.38
N LEU A 28 -8.37 -5.57 3.26
CA LEU A 28 -8.18 -5.85 4.68
C LEU A 28 -7.65 -7.27 4.90
N SER A 29 -8.10 -8.24 4.10
CA SER A 29 -7.57 -9.60 4.17
C SER A 29 -6.08 -9.65 3.80
N ALA A 30 -5.60 -8.81 2.88
CA ALA A 30 -4.18 -8.72 2.56
C ALA A 30 -3.35 -8.19 3.75
N ALA A 31 -3.88 -7.22 4.51
CA ALA A 31 -3.24 -6.74 5.74
C ALA A 31 -3.20 -7.83 6.82
N ASP A 32 -4.29 -8.59 6.99
CA ASP A 32 -4.34 -9.71 7.92
C ASP A 32 -3.42 -10.87 7.52
N ASP A 33 -3.33 -11.20 6.23
CA ASP A 33 -2.43 -12.24 5.73
C ASP A 33 -0.96 -11.83 5.90
N MET A 34 -0.65 -10.54 5.74
CA MET A 34 0.66 -10.02 6.14
C MET A 34 0.89 -10.15 7.64
N ALA A 35 -0.07 -9.77 8.48
CA ALA A 35 0.08 -9.89 9.94
C ALA A 35 0.31 -11.34 10.39
N LYS A 36 -0.41 -12.31 9.81
CA LYS A 36 -0.21 -13.75 10.07
C LYS A 36 1.21 -14.20 9.81
N PHE A 37 1.86 -13.70 8.74
CA PHE A 37 3.27 -13.99 8.49
C PHE A 37 4.14 -13.57 9.68
N PHE A 38 3.98 -12.33 10.19
CA PHE A 38 4.76 -11.87 11.35
C PHE A 38 4.50 -12.73 12.59
N GLU A 39 3.24 -13.09 12.85
CA GLU A 39 2.86 -13.98 13.96
C GLU A 39 3.53 -15.35 13.83
N GLU A 40 3.48 -15.99 12.66
CA GLU A 40 4.09 -17.30 12.39
C GLU A 40 5.63 -17.27 12.46
N GLN A 41 6.24 -16.14 12.10
CA GLN A 41 7.68 -15.95 12.25
C GLN A 41 8.10 -15.57 13.68
N ASN A 42 7.13 -15.32 14.58
CA ASN A 42 7.35 -14.75 15.91
C ASN A 42 8.13 -13.42 15.82
N TRP A 43 7.75 -12.58 14.85
CA TRP A 43 8.30 -11.25 14.62
C TRP A 43 7.34 -10.22 15.17
N GLU A 44 7.82 -9.38 16.09
CA GLU A 44 7.01 -8.29 16.63
C GLU A 44 6.75 -7.24 15.55
N ILE A 45 5.49 -6.89 15.32
CA ILE A 45 5.13 -5.75 14.46
C ILE A 45 5.33 -4.48 15.30
N ASN A 46 6.32 -3.69 14.94
CA ASN A 46 6.63 -2.43 15.64
C ASN A 46 5.95 -1.22 14.98
N HIS A 47 5.55 -1.33 13.71
CA HIS A 47 4.82 -0.28 13.01
C HIS A 47 3.90 -0.91 11.97
N THR A 48 2.70 -0.35 11.86
CA THR A 48 1.74 -0.64 10.79
C THR A 48 1.35 0.66 10.13
N GLY A 49 1.27 0.67 8.81
CA GLY A 49 0.75 1.76 8.00
C GLY A 49 -0.29 1.25 7.01
N ILE A 50 -1.46 1.87 6.98
CA ILE A 50 -2.51 1.64 6.00
C ILE A 50 -2.76 2.96 5.28
N LEU A 51 -2.58 2.97 3.97
CA LEU A 51 -2.79 4.14 3.13
C LEU A 51 -3.85 3.82 2.09
N ILE A 52 -4.84 4.69 1.95
CA ILE A 52 -5.87 4.58 0.91
C ILE A 52 -5.90 5.89 0.15
N HIS A 53 -5.79 5.84 -1.17
CA HIS A 53 -5.93 7.05 -1.98
C HIS A 53 -6.94 6.91 -3.09
N THR A 54 -7.63 8.01 -3.37
CA THR A 54 -8.59 8.12 -4.47
C THR A 54 -8.48 9.51 -5.11
N LYS A 55 -8.97 9.62 -6.34
CA LYS A 55 -9.12 10.91 -7.02
C LYS A 55 -10.56 11.40 -6.86
N ALA A 56 -10.72 12.67 -6.55
CA ALA A 56 -12.04 13.29 -6.38
C ALA A 56 -12.01 14.73 -6.89
N ASP A 57 -13.19 15.28 -7.18
CA ASP A 57 -13.33 16.72 -7.38
C ASP A 57 -13.03 17.46 -6.06
N ARG A 58 -12.40 18.64 -6.15
CA ARG A 58 -11.95 19.39 -4.97
C ARG A 58 -13.07 19.66 -3.97
N ALA A 59 -14.24 20.10 -4.45
CA ALA A 59 -15.38 20.38 -3.60
C ALA A 59 -15.93 19.11 -2.91
N GLU A 60 -15.87 17.96 -3.60
CA GLU A 60 -16.27 16.66 -3.03
C GLU A 60 -15.30 16.23 -1.93
N ALA A 61 -13.99 16.39 -2.17
CA ALA A 61 -12.95 16.09 -1.19
C ALA A 61 -13.06 16.96 0.08
N GLU A 62 -13.28 18.27 -0.09
CA GLU A 62 -13.47 19.21 1.03
C GLU A 62 -14.69 18.81 1.89
N ALA A 63 -15.83 18.55 1.25
CA ALA A 63 -17.05 18.12 1.94
C ALA A 63 -16.88 16.77 2.64
N PHE A 64 -16.14 15.83 2.04
CA PHE A 64 -15.82 14.55 2.65
C PHE A 64 -14.97 14.72 3.91
N ILE A 65 -13.88 15.49 3.83
CA ILE A 65 -12.96 15.69 4.96
C ILE A 65 -13.66 16.40 6.13
N GLU A 66 -14.45 17.44 5.85
CA GLU A 66 -15.24 18.13 6.87
C GLU A 66 -16.18 17.15 7.61
N LYS A 67 -16.81 16.23 6.86
CA LYS A 67 -17.69 15.21 7.43
C LYS A 67 -16.94 14.19 8.29
N MET A 68 -15.72 13.81 7.91
CA MET A 68 -14.93 12.82 8.65
C MET A 68 -14.25 13.39 9.89
N GLN A 69 -13.96 14.69 9.93
CA GLN A 69 -13.40 15.37 11.11
C GLN A 69 -14.40 15.45 12.29
N GLY A 70 -15.68 15.21 12.05
CA GLY A 70 -16.70 15.10 13.08
C GLY A 70 -16.81 13.68 13.62
N ASN A 71 -16.39 13.47 14.88
CA ASN A 71 -16.75 12.32 15.73
C ASN A 71 -16.12 10.94 15.43
N ALA A 72 -14.82 10.78 15.69
CA ALA A 72 -14.28 9.47 16.07
C ALA A 72 -13.37 9.59 17.29
N GLN A 73 -13.73 8.91 18.38
CA GLN A 73 -12.79 8.67 19.47
C GLN A 73 -11.78 7.64 18.97
N LYS A 74 -10.57 8.09 18.64
CA LYS A 74 -9.48 7.21 18.21
C LYS A 74 -8.70 6.65 19.42
N PRO A 75 -8.28 5.38 19.39
CA PRO A 75 -7.31 4.86 20.34
C PRO A 75 -6.02 5.69 20.33
N ASP A 76 -5.36 5.82 21.49
CA ASP A 76 -4.10 6.58 21.60
C ASP A 76 -2.97 6.00 20.74
N SER A 77 -3.04 4.71 20.39
CA SER A 77 -2.07 4.00 19.56
C SER A 77 -2.26 4.19 18.06
N ILE A 78 -3.25 4.99 17.64
CA ILE A 78 -3.59 5.23 16.24
C ILE A 78 -3.34 6.69 15.90
N ASP A 79 -2.51 6.92 14.90
CA ASP A 79 -2.47 8.18 14.19
C ASP A 79 -3.25 8.07 12.88
N GLU A 80 -4.07 9.07 12.60
CA GLU A 80 -4.96 9.09 11.45
C GLU A 80 -4.92 10.47 10.81
N GLN A 81 -4.66 10.50 9.51
CA GLN A 81 -4.52 11.73 8.74
C GLN A 81 -5.23 11.65 7.40
N TYR A 82 -5.69 12.82 6.94
CA TYR A 82 -6.17 13.03 5.58
C TYR A 82 -5.34 14.11 4.90
N ASP A 83 -4.76 13.78 3.75
CA ASP A 83 -4.04 14.73 2.90
C ASP A 83 -4.75 14.95 1.57
N VAL A 84 -4.68 16.19 1.09
CA VAL A 84 -5.23 16.59 -0.21
C VAL A 84 -4.11 17.11 -1.08
N VAL A 85 -3.80 16.37 -2.15
CA VAL A 85 -2.77 16.73 -3.11
C VAL A 85 -3.44 17.22 -4.40
N PRO A 86 -3.25 18.49 -4.82
CA PRO A 86 -3.82 18.98 -6.06
C PRO A 86 -3.19 18.28 -7.27
N LEU A 87 -4.03 17.75 -8.15
CA LEU A 87 -3.58 17.18 -9.44
C LEU A 87 -3.73 18.21 -10.56
N ASN A 88 -4.80 19.00 -10.53
CA ASN A 88 -5.03 20.16 -11.38
C ASN A 88 -5.99 21.15 -10.69
N GLN A 89 -6.62 22.05 -11.45
CA GLN A 89 -7.52 23.09 -10.93
C GLN A 89 -8.73 22.50 -10.17
N ASN A 90 -9.33 21.43 -10.68
CA ASN A 90 -10.59 20.89 -10.14
C ASN A 90 -10.42 19.50 -9.52
N LEU A 91 -9.39 18.75 -9.90
CA LEU A 91 -9.14 17.38 -9.45
C LEU A 91 -8.05 17.34 -8.37
N VAL A 92 -8.32 16.61 -7.30
CA VAL A 92 -7.38 16.34 -6.22
C VAL A 92 -7.20 14.84 -6.02
N LYS A 93 -6.09 14.45 -5.41
CA LYS A 93 -5.89 13.13 -4.81
C LYS A 93 -6.07 13.27 -3.32
N VAL A 94 -7.03 12.53 -2.76
CA VAL A 94 -7.22 12.44 -1.31
C VAL A 94 -6.51 11.18 -0.83
N ILE A 95 -5.70 11.33 0.19
CA ILE A 95 -4.94 10.25 0.83
C ILE A 95 -5.47 10.16 2.26
N TYR A 96 -5.93 8.98 2.62
CA TYR A 96 -6.18 8.56 3.99
C TYR A 96 -4.97 7.77 4.46
N GLU A 97 -4.43 8.10 5.62
CA GLU A 97 -3.34 7.37 6.24
C GLU A 97 -3.71 7.03 7.68
N LEU A 98 -3.55 5.76 8.03
CA LEU A 98 -3.62 5.25 9.40
C LEU A 98 -2.29 4.61 9.73
N THR A 99 -1.67 5.05 10.82
CA THR A 99 -0.47 4.41 11.37
C THR A 99 -0.66 4.00 12.82
N SER A 100 0.04 2.95 13.24
CA SER A 100 0.02 2.49 14.62
C SER A 100 1.31 1.77 15.00
N ASP A 101 1.63 1.83 16.30
CA ASP A 101 2.68 1.01 16.89
C ASP A 101 2.15 -0.42 17.10
N GLY A 102 2.23 -1.23 16.04
CA GLY A 102 1.80 -2.63 16.03
C GLY A 102 0.44 -2.88 15.37
N TRP A 103 -0.04 -4.12 15.48
CA TRP A 103 -1.29 -4.60 14.86
C TRP A 103 -2.16 -5.38 15.85
N ASN A 104 -2.69 -4.66 16.83
CA ASN A 104 -3.51 -5.25 17.90
C ASN A 104 -5.02 -5.21 17.56
N GLN A 105 -5.84 -5.77 18.46
CA GLN A 105 -7.30 -5.86 18.26
C GLN A 105 -7.98 -4.48 18.18
N ASP A 106 -7.48 -3.47 18.89
CA ASP A 106 -8.06 -2.12 18.85
C ASP A 106 -7.79 -1.44 17.51
N VAL A 107 -6.60 -1.62 16.94
CA VAL A 107 -6.24 -1.15 15.59
C VAL A 107 -7.12 -1.84 14.54
N LYS A 108 -7.22 -3.17 14.59
CA LYS A 108 -8.06 -3.97 13.68
C LYS A 108 -9.51 -3.49 13.72
N LYS A 109 -10.08 -3.38 14.92
CA LYS A 109 -11.48 -2.95 15.12
C LYS A 109 -11.72 -1.52 14.65
N TYR A 110 -10.77 -0.61 14.89
CA TYR A 110 -10.88 0.76 14.42
C TYR A 110 -10.92 0.83 12.89
N LEU A 111 -9.99 0.13 12.23
CA LEU A 111 -9.95 0.07 10.76
C LEU A 111 -11.21 -0.60 10.19
N GLU A 112 -11.67 -1.71 10.76
CA GLU A 112 -12.91 -2.38 10.37
C GLU A 112 -14.12 -1.45 10.45
N ASN A 113 -14.25 -0.68 11.55
CA ASN A 113 -15.32 0.31 11.70
C ASN A 113 -15.23 1.42 10.65
N GLN A 114 -14.01 1.87 10.33
CA GLN A 114 -13.80 2.91 9.34
C GLN A 114 -14.16 2.42 7.93
N LEU A 115 -13.70 1.22 7.55
CA LEU A 115 -14.04 0.60 6.26
C LEU A 115 -15.53 0.24 6.15
N SER A 116 -16.19 0.00 7.28
CA SER A 116 -17.63 -0.24 7.36
C SER A 116 -18.46 1.04 7.31
N ASN A 117 -17.86 2.23 7.51
CA ASN A 117 -18.55 3.50 7.40
C ASN A 117 -18.99 3.77 5.95
N ASP A 118 -20.28 3.98 5.73
CA ASP A 118 -20.86 4.15 4.39
C ASP A 118 -20.26 5.34 3.62
N ASN A 119 -19.96 6.45 4.31
CA ASN A 119 -19.39 7.62 3.65
C ASN A 119 -17.95 7.36 3.23
N PHE A 120 -17.16 6.77 4.13
CA PHE A 120 -15.77 6.40 3.87
C PHE A 120 -15.69 5.42 2.69
N ARG A 121 -16.47 4.33 2.78
CA ARG A 121 -16.52 3.28 1.75
C ARG A 121 -16.98 3.82 0.40
N GLN A 122 -17.99 4.69 0.39
CA GLN A 122 -18.48 5.27 -0.85
C GLN A 122 -17.46 6.22 -1.50
N PHE A 123 -16.75 7.00 -0.68
CA PHE A 123 -15.74 7.94 -1.16
C PHE A 123 -14.50 7.21 -1.72
N PHE A 124 -14.01 6.21 -1.00
CA PHE A 124 -12.86 5.39 -1.39
C PHE A 124 -13.24 4.13 -2.19
N LYS A 125 -14.45 4.05 -2.77
CA LYS A 125 -14.93 2.84 -3.48
C LYS A 125 -14.04 2.34 -4.61
N ASN A 126 -13.33 3.27 -5.26
CA ASN A 126 -12.36 3.01 -6.34
C ASN A 126 -10.93 3.32 -5.88
N GLY A 127 -10.74 3.50 -4.58
CA GLY A 127 -9.45 3.80 -3.99
C GLY A 127 -8.54 2.57 -4.05
N GLN A 128 -7.24 2.82 -4.02
CA GLN A 128 -6.24 1.77 -3.90
C GLN A 128 -5.72 1.74 -2.48
N ILE A 129 -5.64 0.55 -1.89
CA ILE A 129 -5.19 0.33 -0.52
C ILE A 129 -3.74 -0.12 -0.55
N PHE A 130 -2.96 0.42 0.37
CA PHE A 130 -1.57 0.07 0.60
C PHE A 130 -1.44 -0.28 2.06
N SER A 131 -0.79 -1.40 2.33
CA SER A 131 -0.58 -1.90 3.68
C SER A 131 0.90 -2.14 3.86
N CYS A 132 1.47 -1.66 4.96
CA CYS A 132 2.88 -1.80 5.30
C CYS A 132 3.03 -2.21 6.76
N PHE A 133 3.88 -3.21 7.01
CA PHE A 133 4.20 -3.71 8.34
C PHE A 133 5.72 -3.70 8.53
N GLN A 134 6.17 -3.22 9.68
CA GLN A 134 7.59 -3.21 10.04
C GLN A 134 7.89 -4.01 11.29
N SER A 135 9.05 -4.65 11.28
CA SER A 135 9.64 -5.30 12.45
C SER A 135 11.11 -4.95 12.57
N ASN A 136 11.56 -4.77 13.80
CA ASN A 136 12.94 -4.47 14.15
C ASN A 136 13.61 -5.68 14.78
N PHE A 137 14.82 -5.96 14.34
CA PHE A 137 15.64 -7.07 14.82
C PHE A 137 16.95 -6.54 15.38
N ASP A 138 17.22 -6.91 16.62
CA ASP A 138 18.54 -6.72 17.21
C ASP A 138 19.43 -7.93 16.87
N GLY A 139 20.51 -7.72 16.12
CA GLY A 139 21.62 -8.67 16.05
C GLY A 139 21.89 -9.36 14.70
N LYS A 140 22.32 -10.63 14.79
CA LYS A 140 23.11 -11.35 13.77
C LYS A 140 22.31 -11.98 12.63
N ILE A 141 20.99 -11.81 12.58
CA ILE A 141 20.18 -12.40 11.50
C ILE A 141 20.66 -11.80 10.18
N LYS A 142 20.94 -12.64 9.20
CA LYS A 142 21.38 -12.21 7.87
C LYS A 142 20.18 -11.75 7.06
N SER A 143 20.33 -10.65 6.31
CA SER A 143 19.27 -10.07 5.48
C SER A 143 18.75 -11.05 4.42
N ASN A 144 19.61 -11.93 3.90
CA ASN A 144 19.21 -13.00 2.98
C ASN A 144 18.28 -14.06 3.63
N PHE A 145 18.42 -14.33 4.93
CA PHE A 145 17.54 -15.27 5.64
C PHE A 145 16.14 -14.69 5.82
N ILE A 146 16.06 -13.40 6.13
CA ILE A 146 14.80 -12.67 6.26
C ILE A 146 14.07 -12.63 4.92
N THR A 147 14.75 -12.16 3.88
CA THR A 147 14.16 -12.06 2.53
C THR A 147 13.71 -13.41 2.00
N ASN A 148 14.49 -14.49 2.20
CA ASN A 148 14.07 -15.85 1.81
C ASN A 148 12.81 -16.33 2.54
N LYS A 149 12.64 -16.01 3.83
CA LYS A 149 11.40 -16.34 4.56
C LYS A 149 10.18 -15.67 3.93
N ILE A 150 10.32 -14.40 3.57
CA ILE A 150 9.24 -13.62 2.94
C ILE A 150 8.92 -14.18 1.55
N VAL A 151 9.94 -14.40 0.70
CA VAL A 151 9.77 -14.97 -0.65
C VAL A 151 9.04 -16.31 -0.59
N ASN A 152 9.47 -17.19 0.31
CA ASN A 152 8.90 -18.54 0.41
C ASN A 152 7.47 -18.53 0.98
N TYR A 153 7.18 -17.69 1.96
CA TYR A 153 5.84 -17.62 2.55
C TYR A 153 4.82 -17.06 1.56
N PHE A 154 5.16 -15.98 0.88
CA PHE A 154 4.25 -15.32 -0.07
C PHE A 154 4.35 -15.87 -1.49
N ASP A 155 5.17 -16.90 -1.76
CA ASP A 155 5.41 -17.44 -3.12
C ASP A 155 5.73 -16.33 -4.13
N VAL A 156 6.70 -15.47 -3.79
CA VAL A 156 7.00 -14.26 -4.57
C VAL A 156 7.74 -14.62 -5.86
N LYS A 157 7.11 -14.32 -7.00
CA LYS A 157 7.61 -14.56 -8.36
C LYS A 157 8.05 -13.25 -9.03
N ASN A 158 8.75 -13.39 -10.17
CA ASN A 158 9.17 -12.27 -11.04
C ASN A 158 9.88 -11.15 -10.26
N THR A 159 10.83 -11.53 -9.41
CA THR A 159 11.45 -10.61 -8.47
C THR A 159 12.37 -9.62 -9.16
N LYS A 160 12.23 -8.34 -8.80
CA LYS A 160 13.22 -7.28 -9.05
C LYS A 160 13.92 -6.98 -7.73
N VAL A 161 15.25 -7.04 -7.74
CA VAL A 161 16.07 -6.86 -6.54
C VAL A 161 16.96 -5.63 -6.71
N ILE A 162 16.92 -4.76 -5.71
CA ILE A 162 17.90 -3.70 -5.49
C ILE A 162 18.71 -4.14 -4.27
N ASP A 163 20.01 -4.34 -4.45
CA ASP A 163 20.92 -4.83 -3.40
C ASP A 163 22.07 -3.82 -3.23
N GLU A 164 21.97 -3.03 -2.17
CA GLU A 164 22.98 -2.06 -1.73
C GLU A 164 23.56 -2.52 -0.39
N GLU A 165 24.75 -2.02 -0.03
CA GLU A 165 25.57 -2.50 1.11
C GLU A 165 24.78 -2.74 2.41
N LYS A 166 23.77 -1.92 2.70
CA LYS A 166 22.96 -1.97 3.92
C LYS A 166 21.47 -1.94 3.64
N PHE A 167 21.07 -2.20 2.40
CA PHE A 167 19.69 -2.02 1.99
C PHE A 167 19.36 -2.96 0.84
N ILE A 168 18.45 -3.90 1.11
CA ILE A 168 17.92 -4.81 0.10
C ILE A 168 16.46 -4.48 -0.08
N VAL A 169 16.01 -4.26 -1.32
CA VAL A 169 14.60 -4.13 -1.68
C VAL A 169 14.26 -5.17 -2.72
N ILE A 170 13.18 -5.91 -2.49
CA ILE A 170 12.65 -6.91 -3.41
C ILE A 170 11.21 -6.53 -3.74
N SER A 171 10.91 -6.42 -5.03
CA SER A 171 9.54 -6.25 -5.54
C SER A 171 9.17 -7.47 -6.36
N GLY A 172 7.91 -7.90 -6.33
CA GLY A 172 7.48 -9.04 -7.10
C GLY A 172 5.96 -9.20 -7.17
N ILE A 173 5.56 -10.39 -7.60
CA ILE A 173 4.16 -10.80 -7.67
C ILE A 173 3.92 -12.03 -6.78
N SER A 174 2.83 -12.02 -6.01
CA SER A 174 2.29 -13.15 -5.26
C SER A 174 0.85 -13.40 -5.68
N ASP A 175 0.47 -14.65 -5.87
CA ASP A 175 -0.93 -15.02 -6.16
C ASP A 175 -1.84 -14.88 -4.92
N GLN A 176 -1.27 -14.55 -3.74
CA GLN A 176 -2.00 -14.32 -2.50
C GLN A 176 -2.62 -12.91 -2.43
N PHE A 177 -2.20 -11.97 -3.29
CA PHE A 177 -2.69 -10.59 -3.28
C PHE A 177 -3.37 -10.21 -4.60
N GLU A 178 -4.61 -9.72 -4.51
CA GLU A 178 -5.40 -9.36 -5.69
C GLU A 178 -4.99 -8.00 -6.29
N GLN A 179 -4.74 -6.99 -5.44
CA GLN A 179 -4.35 -5.66 -5.90
C GLN A 179 -2.92 -5.64 -6.41
N TYR A 180 -2.69 -4.92 -7.50
CA TYR A 180 -1.35 -4.75 -8.06
C TYR A 180 -1.12 -3.32 -8.54
N ILE A 181 0.11 -3.02 -8.93
CA ILE A 181 0.50 -1.83 -9.67
C ILE A 181 1.07 -2.29 -11.01
N PRO A 182 0.56 -1.78 -12.14
CA PRO A 182 1.16 -2.04 -13.44
C PRO A 182 2.53 -1.35 -13.52
N MET A 183 3.50 -2.08 -14.06
CA MET A 183 4.84 -1.59 -14.36
C MET A 183 5.06 -1.69 -15.88
N ASP A 184 6.06 -0.98 -16.40
CA ASP A 184 6.43 -1.06 -17.83
C ASP A 184 6.62 -2.51 -18.29
N GLU A 185 7.12 -3.38 -17.40
CA GLU A 185 7.33 -4.81 -17.61
C GLU A 185 6.55 -5.66 -16.59
N GLY A 186 5.22 -5.57 -16.62
CA GLY A 186 4.35 -6.49 -15.88
C GLY A 186 3.59 -5.82 -14.74
N LYS A 187 3.51 -6.49 -13.59
CA LYS A 187 2.79 -6.00 -12.41
C LYS A 187 3.49 -6.40 -11.11
N ILE A 188 3.33 -5.58 -10.08
CA ILE A 188 3.83 -5.83 -8.72
C ILE A 188 2.68 -5.77 -7.73
N ASN A 189 2.66 -6.65 -6.74
CA ASN A 189 1.67 -6.62 -5.66
C ASN A 189 2.25 -6.91 -4.27
N ILE A 190 3.57 -7.06 -4.20
CA ILE A 190 4.30 -7.12 -2.94
C ILE A 190 5.66 -6.46 -3.15
N GLN A 191 6.07 -5.69 -2.15
CA GLN A 191 7.43 -5.19 -2.04
C GLN A 191 7.87 -5.28 -0.58
N PHE A 192 9.12 -5.66 -0.36
CA PHE A 192 9.69 -5.72 0.98
C PHE A 192 11.14 -5.28 0.97
N ALA A 193 11.58 -4.73 2.09
CA ALA A 193 12.90 -4.20 2.26
C ALA A 193 13.52 -4.66 3.58
N VAL A 194 14.83 -4.86 3.57
CA VAL A 194 15.63 -5.06 4.78
C VAL A 194 16.71 -3.99 4.81
N ARG A 195 16.65 -3.12 5.82
CA ARG A 195 17.63 -2.06 6.05
C ARG A 195 18.47 -2.39 7.27
N GLU A 196 19.78 -2.28 7.13
CA GLU A 196 20.74 -2.39 8.24
C GLU A 196 21.08 -1.00 8.77
N GLY A 197 20.59 -0.71 9.99
CA GLY A 197 20.88 0.50 10.73
C GLY A 197 22.20 0.44 11.51
N LYS A 198 22.41 1.45 12.36
CA LYS A 198 23.56 1.46 13.28
C LYS A 198 23.45 0.30 14.29
N ASN A 199 24.60 -0.17 14.78
CA ASN A 199 24.69 -1.28 15.74
C ASN A 199 24.11 -2.62 15.24
N ASN A 200 24.13 -2.87 13.93
CA ASN A 200 23.60 -4.08 13.30
C ASN A 200 22.10 -4.31 13.53
N LYS A 201 21.35 -3.27 13.91
CA LYS A 201 19.89 -3.33 13.94
C LYS A 201 19.37 -3.48 12.53
N LYS A 202 18.38 -4.36 12.32
CA LYS A 202 17.73 -4.51 11.03
C LYS A 202 16.28 -4.12 11.14
N THR A 203 15.81 -3.34 10.18
CA THR A 203 14.39 -3.04 10.01
C THR A 203 13.92 -3.75 8.78
N VAL A 204 12.90 -4.59 8.94
CA VAL A 204 12.22 -5.29 7.85
C VAL A 204 10.92 -4.56 7.63
N THR A 205 10.64 -4.21 6.38
CA THR A 205 9.36 -3.63 5.97
C THR A 205 8.77 -4.51 4.89
N ILE A 206 7.51 -4.90 5.03
CA ILE A 206 6.76 -5.65 4.01
C ILE A 206 5.51 -4.85 3.70
N GLY A 207 5.19 -4.70 2.42
CA GLY A 207 3.97 -4.04 2.04
C GLY A 207 3.43 -4.47 0.69
N THR A 208 2.15 -4.16 0.51
CA THR A 208 1.36 -4.46 -0.68
C THR A 208 0.59 -3.21 -1.10
N PRO A 209 0.44 -2.94 -2.40
CA PRO A 209 1.23 -3.50 -3.51
C PRO A 209 2.72 -3.13 -3.49
N ILE A 210 3.06 -2.01 -2.84
CA ILE A 210 4.43 -1.48 -2.68
C ILE A 210 4.62 -0.88 -1.29
N LEU A 211 5.85 -0.51 -0.97
CA LEU A 211 6.20 0.21 0.25
C LEU A 211 5.81 1.68 0.12
N VAL A 212 4.99 2.17 1.06
CA VAL A 212 4.50 3.58 1.08
C VAL A 212 5.06 4.39 2.25
N ILE A 213 5.75 3.74 3.17
CA ILE A 213 6.47 4.41 4.25
C ILE A 213 7.91 4.67 3.82
N GLU A 214 8.40 5.89 4.08
CA GLU A 214 9.79 6.24 3.84
C GLU A 214 10.71 5.55 4.87
N TYR A 215 11.96 5.29 4.46
CA TYR A 215 12.94 4.50 5.23
C TYR A 215 14.05 5.34 5.85
#